data_AF-K8GU25-F1
#
_entry.id   AF-K8GU25-F1
#
_cell.length_a   1.000
_cell.length_b   1.000
_cell.length_c   1.000
_cell.angle_alpha   90.00
_cell.angle_beta   90.00
_cell.angle_gamma   90.00
#
_symmetry.space_group_name_H-M   'P 1'
#
loop_
_entity.id
_entity.type
_entity.pdbx_description
1 polymer ?
#
loop_
_entity_poly.entity_id
_entity_poly.type
_entity_poly.pdbx_seq_one_letter_code
_entity_poly.pdbx_strand_id
1 'polypeptide(L)'
;MKQPDSVSSFLLGIILIFGGFFLLETSSPLLQATASPPRLIGQSSSASSSSQRSHRLYRISQNGKFGFIDHTGKVVIPPQFELAWSFVEGRSQIKSNDKYGYIDETGKVVIPPQFRLAFAFSEGLALVVIGSQYGYIDTTGKVVIPPQFNEALAFKQGLAAVKIGEKYGFINKTGKLVIPAQFEYAMHFSNGLAPVQVDGARGYIDQSGKLVIPPQFKGDWLSGMWTFHEGLAGIEKDGKWGYIDMTGKVVIPAQFDEIRAFHEGLASVQIAGKWGYIDKTGKIVIPPRFDRAEHFSDGLAAVKTEDQYGYIDETGKIVIPPQFGYALTFTDGLALVYADGKAAYIDRTGKYVWGPDK
;
A
#
# COMPACT_ATOMS: atom_id res chain seq x y z
N MET A 1 -1.65 7.26 -43.77
CA MET A 1 -2.49 6.35 -42.97
C MET A 1 -1.98 6.41 -41.54
N LYS A 2 -2.79 6.97 -40.63
CA LYS A 2 -2.43 7.22 -39.22
C LYS A 2 -2.57 5.92 -38.42
N GLN A 3 -1.55 5.58 -37.64
CA GLN A 3 -1.61 4.52 -36.63
C GLN A 3 -2.43 5.00 -35.41
N PRO A 4 -3.18 4.12 -34.73
CA PRO A 4 -3.91 4.49 -33.52
C PRO A 4 -3.06 4.32 -32.24
N ASP A 5 -3.01 5.42 -31.49
CA ASP A 5 -3.10 5.57 -30.03
C ASP A 5 -2.27 4.68 -29.09
N SER A 6 -1.17 5.26 -28.60
CA SER A 6 -0.23 4.75 -27.59
C SER A 6 -0.64 5.06 -26.13
N VAL A 7 -1.90 5.39 -25.84
CA VAL A 7 -2.30 5.93 -24.52
C VAL A 7 -2.72 4.83 -23.50
N SER A 8 -2.83 3.57 -23.90
CA SER A 8 -3.34 2.48 -23.02
C SER A 8 -2.29 1.72 -22.20
N SER A 9 -0.99 1.93 -22.41
CA SER A 9 0.09 1.15 -21.77
C SER A 9 0.61 1.73 -20.45
N PHE A 10 0.33 3.00 -20.14
CA PHE A 10 1.01 3.72 -19.06
C PHE A 10 0.43 3.47 -17.66
N LEU A 11 -0.89 3.24 -17.54
CA LEU A 11 -1.55 2.94 -16.26
C LEU A 11 -1.49 1.45 -15.87
N LEU A 12 -1.39 0.52 -16.84
CA LEU A 12 -1.18 -0.90 -16.51
C LEU A 12 0.16 -1.12 -15.79
N GLY A 13 1.20 -0.34 -16.12
CA GLY A 13 2.50 -0.41 -15.45
C GLY A 13 2.48 0.06 -13.99
N ILE A 14 1.62 1.02 -13.65
CA ILE A 14 1.51 1.61 -12.29
C ILE A 14 0.76 0.68 -11.33
N ILE A 15 -0.16 -0.14 -11.84
CA ILE A 15 -0.97 -1.06 -11.02
C ILE A 15 -0.32 -2.44 -10.87
N LEU A 16 0.56 -2.85 -11.80
CA LEU A 16 1.21 -4.17 -11.75
C LEU A 16 2.39 -4.25 -10.76
N ILE A 17 2.92 -3.12 -10.28
CA ILE A 17 4.08 -3.07 -9.36
C ILE A 17 3.67 -2.85 -7.89
N PHE A 18 2.49 -2.28 -7.62
CA PHE A 18 2.00 -2.01 -6.26
C PHE A 18 0.73 -2.81 -5.90
N GLY A 19 0.76 -4.12 -6.10
CA GLY A 19 -0.12 -5.06 -5.38
C GLY A 19 0.28 -5.24 -3.91
N GLY A 20 0.87 -4.19 -3.30
CA GLY A 20 1.38 -4.16 -1.94
C GLY A 20 0.40 -3.48 -1.01
N PHE A 21 -0.25 -4.28 -0.19
CA PHE A 21 -0.73 -4.00 1.16
C PHE A 21 -0.56 -2.54 1.64
N PHE A 22 -1.66 -1.78 1.64
CA PHE A 22 -1.78 -0.59 2.49
C PHE A 22 -2.63 -0.96 3.70
N LEU A 23 -2.01 -0.98 4.88
CA LEU A 23 -2.68 -1.16 6.17
C LEU A 23 -3.51 0.09 6.50
N LEU A 24 -4.67 -0.15 7.12
CA LEU A 24 -5.55 0.87 7.68
C LEU A 24 -4.90 1.43 8.96
N GLU A 25 -4.63 2.73 9.00
CA GLU A 25 -4.37 3.44 10.26
C GLU A 25 -5.69 3.68 10.99
N THR A 26 -5.79 3.21 12.22
CA THR A 26 -6.90 3.52 13.13
C THR A 26 -6.64 4.87 13.81
N SER A 27 -7.53 5.83 13.56
CA SER A 27 -7.51 7.13 14.23
C SER A 27 -8.03 7.01 15.67
N SER A 28 -7.18 7.34 16.64
CA SER A 28 -7.59 7.63 18.02
C SER A 28 -7.67 9.15 18.22
N PRO A 29 -8.78 9.71 18.78
CA PRO A 29 -8.85 11.13 19.09
C PRO A 29 -8.20 11.46 20.43
N LEU A 30 -7.37 12.49 20.45
CA LEU A 30 -6.84 13.14 21.66
C LEU A 30 -7.93 14.01 22.32
N LEU A 31 -8.15 13.84 23.63
CA LEU A 31 -8.80 14.83 24.48
C LEU A 31 -7.78 15.32 25.53
N GLN A 32 -7.62 16.63 25.69
CA GLN A 32 -6.92 17.26 26.82
C GLN A 32 -7.95 17.73 27.86
N ALA A 33 -7.69 17.47 29.15
CA ALA A 33 -7.69 18.46 30.25
C ALA A 33 -7.54 17.84 31.67
N THR A 34 -6.49 18.29 32.38
CA THR A 34 -6.31 18.68 33.81
C THR A 34 -6.60 17.74 35.03
N ALA A 35 -5.52 17.59 35.85
CA ALA A 35 -5.30 17.26 37.29
C ALA A 35 -6.49 17.23 38.31
N SER A 36 -6.54 16.51 39.46
CA SER A 36 -5.63 15.77 40.39
C SER A 36 -6.46 14.92 41.42
N PRO A 37 -5.88 14.08 42.35
CA PRO A 37 -6.46 12.82 42.91
C PRO A 37 -6.87 12.89 44.42
N PRO A 38 -7.05 11.80 45.24
CA PRO A 38 -7.38 10.35 45.04
C PRO A 38 -8.54 9.82 45.95
N ARG A 39 -9.05 8.58 45.71
CA ARG A 39 -9.40 7.58 46.78
C ARG A 39 -9.71 6.17 46.22
N LEU A 40 -9.38 5.16 47.02
CA LEU A 40 -9.24 3.72 46.72
C LEU A 40 -10.54 2.88 46.83
N ILE A 41 -10.40 1.65 46.31
CA ILE A 41 -11.09 0.36 46.58
C ILE A 41 -12.26 -0.04 45.67
N GLY A 42 -12.06 -1.17 44.97
CA GLY A 42 -13.13 -1.99 44.41
C GLY A 42 -12.61 -2.88 43.28
N GLN A 43 -12.17 -4.09 43.60
CA GLN A 43 -11.85 -5.12 42.61
C GLN A 43 -13.07 -5.41 41.73
N SER A 44 -12.89 -5.37 40.40
CA SER A 44 -13.72 -6.14 39.48
C SER A 44 -12.81 -6.75 38.43
N SER A 45 -12.75 -8.08 38.45
CA SER A 45 -12.13 -8.94 37.46
C SER A 45 -12.64 -8.62 36.05
N SER A 46 -11.86 -7.89 35.26
CA SER A 46 -12.07 -7.80 33.82
C SER A 46 -11.40 -9.00 33.17
N ALA A 47 -12.22 -9.99 32.81
CA ALA A 47 -11.84 -11.02 31.86
C ALA A 47 -11.21 -10.35 30.64
N SER A 48 -9.95 -10.67 30.38
CA SER A 48 -9.20 -10.23 29.22
C SER A 48 -9.99 -10.58 27.97
N SER A 49 -10.39 -9.56 27.20
CA SER A 49 -10.89 -9.71 25.85
C SER A 49 -9.88 -10.51 25.03
N SER A 50 -10.18 -11.78 24.79
CA SER A 50 -9.48 -12.59 23.80
C SER A 50 -9.58 -11.86 22.47
N SER A 51 -8.45 -11.27 22.05
CA SER A 51 -8.31 -10.58 20.78
C SER A 51 -8.88 -11.45 19.66
N GLN A 52 -9.91 -10.97 18.97
CA GLN A 52 -10.34 -11.53 17.69
C GLN A 52 -9.12 -11.51 16.78
N ARG A 53 -8.40 -12.64 16.69
CA ARG A 53 -7.36 -12.81 15.69
C ARG A 53 -8.01 -12.67 14.33
N SER A 54 -7.40 -11.82 13.51
CA SER A 54 -7.86 -11.37 12.20
C SER A 54 -8.44 -12.52 11.36
N HIS A 55 -9.65 -12.33 10.80
CA HIS A 55 -10.26 -13.22 9.79
C HIS A 55 -9.57 -13.12 8.43
N ARG A 56 -8.34 -12.59 8.37
CA ARG A 56 -7.62 -12.35 7.13
C ARG A 56 -7.35 -13.66 6.40
N LEU A 57 -7.60 -13.59 5.09
CA LEU A 57 -7.32 -14.66 4.15
C LEU A 57 -6.08 -14.33 3.33
N TYR A 58 -5.19 -15.31 3.21
CA TYR A 58 -3.92 -15.23 2.49
C TYR A 58 -4.04 -15.96 1.18
N ARG A 59 -3.67 -15.29 0.09
CA ARG A 59 -3.82 -15.84 -1.26
C ARG A 59 -2.80 -16.95 -1.51
N ILE A 60 -3.25 -18.08 -2.00
CA ILE A 60 -2.41 -19.20 -2.46
C ILE A 60 -2.65 -19.47 -3.94
N SER A 61 -1.68 -20.13 -4.60
CA SER A 61 -1.81 -20.59 -5.98
C SER A 61 -1.40 -22.06 -6.07
N GLN A 62 -2.24 -22.87 -6.71
CA GLN A 62 -1.98 -24.28 -7.00
C GLN A 62 -2.53 -24.61 -8.39
N ASN A 63 -1.74 -25.31 -9.22
CA ASN A 63 -2.12 -25.72 -10.58
C ASN A 63 -2.65 -24.57 -11.46
N GLY A 64 -2.06 -23.38 -11.33
CA GLY A 64 -2.46 -22.19 -12.09
C GLY A 64 -3.80 -21.56 -11.66
N LYS A 65 -4.38 -22.00 -10.54
CA LYS A 65 -5.59 -21.42 -9.95
C LYS A 65 -5.29 -20.81 -8.59
N PHE A 66 -6.02 -19.75 -8.26
CA PHE A 66 -5.92 -19.02 -7.00
C PHE A 66 -7.01 -19.45 -6.03
N GLY A 67 -6.62 -19.57 -4.76
CA GLY A 67 -7.46 -19.82 -3.60
C GLY A 67 -6.95 -19.06 -2.39
N PHE A 68 -7.46 -19.38 -1.20
CA PHE A 68 -7.11 -18.68 0.02
C PHE A 68 -7.03 -19.61 1.25
N ILE A 69 -6.06 -19.32 2.11
CA ILE A 69 -5.89 -19.95 3.42
C ILE A 69 -6.16 -18.94 4.54
N ASP A 70 -6.52 -19.41 5.72
CA ASP A 70 -6.50 -18.59 6.94
C ASP A 70 -5.08 -18.47 7.53
N HIS A 71 -4.95 -17.72 8.62
CA HIS A 71 -3.69 -17.53 9.35
C HIS A 71 -3.05 -18.82 9.91
N THR A 72 -3.77 -19.93 9.96
CA THR A 72 -3.27 -21.25 10.41
C THR A 72 -2.74 -22.10 9.25
N GLY A 73 -2.99 -21.65 8.02
CA GLY A 73 -2.68 -22.37 6.78
C GLY A 73 -3.79 -23.30 6.31
N LYS A 74 -4.96 -23.30 6.96
CA LYS A 74 -6.11 -24.08 6.50
C LYS A 74 -6.70 -23.42 5.27
N VAL A 75 -6.94 -24.22 4.22
CA VAL A 75 -7.64 -23.76 3.02
C VAL A 75 -9.08 -23.40 3.36
N VAL A 76 -9.44 -22.12 3.16
CA VAL A 76 -10.80 -21.61 3.34
C VAL A 76 -11.52 -21.56 1.99
N ILE A 77 -10.82 -21.12 0.95
CA ILE A 77 -11.33 -21.06 -0.41
C ILE A 77 -10.41 -21.91 -1.28
N PRO A 78 -10.86 -23.08 -1.75
CA PRO A 78 -10.05 -23.94 -2.61
C PRO A 78 -9.61 -23.21 -3.88
N PRO A 79 -8.39 -23.47 -4.39
CA PRO A 79 -7.92 -22.93 -5.66
C PRO A 79 -8.88 -23.22 -6.81
N GLN A 80 -9.51 -22.18 -7.34
CA GLN A 80 -10.53 -22.30 -8.40
C GLN A 80 -10.58 -21.10 -9.35
N PHE A 81 -10.03 -19.94 -8.95
CA PHE A 81 -10.08 -18.71 -9.75
C PHE A 81 -8.88 -18.60 -10.70
N GLU A 82 -9.08 -18.08 -11.90
CA GLU A 82 -8.00 -17.80 -12.86
C GLU A 82 -7.05 -16.71 -12.33
N LEU A 83 -7.63 -15.70 -11.67
CA LEU A 83 -6.91 -14.66 -10.97
C LEU A 83 -7.74 -14.26 -9.76
N ALA A 84 -7.06 -14.05 -8.63
CA ALA A 84 -7.66 -13.43 -7.45
C ALA A 84 -6.68 -12.45 -6.82
N TRP A 85 -7.17 -11.34 -6.29
CA TRP A 85 -6.39 -10.36 -5.52
C TRP A 85 -6.62 -10.54 -4.01
N SER A 86 -5.78 -9.91 -3.17
CA SER A 86 -5.93 -9.98 -1.72
C SER A 86 -7.27 -9.41 -1.25
N PHE A 87 -7.80 -9.92 -0.14
CA PHE A 87 -8.99 -9.34 0.47
C PHE A 87 -8.70 -7.93 1.01
N VAL A 88 -9.55 -6.98 0.63
CA VAL A 88 -9.58 -5.62 1.15
C VAL A 88 -11.05 -5.28 1.42
N GLU A 89 -11.35 -4.81 2.63
CA GLU A 89 -12.73 -4.49 3.07
C GLU A 89 -13.73 -5.64 2.82
N GLY A 90 -13.31 -6.89 3.09
CA GLY A 90 -14.15 -8.08 2.94
C GLY A 90 -14.47 -8.47 1.49
N ARG A 91 -13.71 -7.96 0.52
CA ARG A 91 -13.86 -8.29 -0.91
C ARG A 91 -12.52 -8.65 -1.52
N SER A 92 -12.52 -9.68 -2.36
CA SER A 92 -11.40 -10.01 -3.24
C SER A 92 -11.87 -9.92 -4.68
N GLN A 93 -11.09 -9.23 -5.51
CA GLN A 93 -11.33 -9.17 -6.95
C GLN A 93 -10.97 -10.50 -7.58
N ILE A 94 -11.83 -11.00 -8.47
CA ILE A 94 -11.59 -12.18 -9.27
C ILE A 94 -11.70 -11.85 -10.75
N LYS A 95 -11.00 -12.62 -11.59
CA LYS A 95 -11.14 -12.55 -13.05
C LYS A 95 -11.73 -13.84 -13.60
N SER A 96 -12.68 -13.71 -14.53
CA SER A 96 -13.25 -14.80 -15.30
C SER A 96 -13.67 -14.28 -16.67
N ASN A 97 -13.33 -15.00 -17.75
CA ASN A 97 -13.70 -14.63 -19.13
C ASN A 97 -13.34 -13.17 -19.47
N ASP A 98 -12.13 -12.76 -19.13
CA ASP A 98 -11.62 -11.39 -19.32
C ASP A 98 -12.37 -10.25 -18.64
N LYS A 99 -13.25 -10.56 -17.68
CA LYS A 99 -13.95 -9.58 -16.86
C LYS A 99 -13.64 -9.75 -15.39
N TYR A 100 -13.71 -8.64 -14.67
CA TYR A 100 -13.50 -8.59 -13.22
C TYR A 100 -14.82 -8.54 -12.47
N GLY A 101 -14.85 -9.27 -11.36
CA GLY A 101 -15.92 -9.31 -10.37
C GLY A 101 -15.33 -9.42 -8.95
N TYR A 102 -16.16 -9.72 -7.97
CA TYR A 102 -15.74 -9.78 -6.56
C TYR A 102 -16.38 -10.93 -5.81
N ILE A 103 -15.60 -11.56 -4.93
CA ILE A 103 -16.03 -12.57 -3.97
C ILE A 103 -15.98 -12.03 -2.54
N ASP A 104 -16.76 -12.63 -1.65
CA ASP A 104 -16.63 -12.46 -0.20
C ASP A 104 -15.64 -13.48 0.40
N GLU A 105 -15.42 -13.39 1.71
CA GLU A 105 -14.48 -14.24 2.47
C GLU A 105 -14.89 -15.72 2.53
N THR A 106 -16.11 -16.07 2.10
CA THR A 106 -16.54 -17.46 1.92
C THR A 106 -16.22 -18.01 0.53
N GLY A 107 -15.76 -17.14 -0.38
CA GLY A 107 -15.55 -17.46 -1.79
C GLY A 107 -16.79 -17.30 -2.67
N LYS A 108 -17.91 -16.84 -2.12
CA LYS A 108 -19.13 -16.60 -2.88
C LYS A 108 -18.98 -15.36 -3.74
N VAL A 109 -19.34 -15.46 -5.01
CA VAL A 109 -19.41 -14.31 -5.92
C VAL A 109 -20.51 -13.35 -5.46
N VAL A 110 -20.12 -12.15 -5.02
CA VAL A 110 -21.03 -11.07 -4.62
C VAL A 110 -21.34 -10.17 -5.82
N ILE A 111 -20.31 -9.89 -6.62
CA ILE A 111 -20.42 -9.03 -7.80
C ILE A 111 -19.95 -9.86 -8.99
N PRO A 112 -20.86 -10.30 -9.88
CA PRO A 112 -20.50 -11.12 -11.03
C PRO A 112 -19.45 -10.45 -11.91
N PRO A 113 -18.49 -11.22 -12.49
CA PRO A 113 -17.52 -10.70 -13.45
C PRO A 113 -18.20 -9.97 -14.62
N GLN A 114 -18.07 -8.65 -14.63
CA GLN A 114 -18.74 -7.79 -15.61
C GLN A 114 -17.91 -6.57 -16.03
N PHE A 115 -16.92 -6.17 -15.23
CA PHE A 115 -16.13 -4.97 -15.47
C PHE A 115 -14.90 -5.28 -16.33
N ARG A 116 -14.51 -4.33 -17.18
CA ARG A 116 -13.27 -4.44 -17.96
C ARG A 116 -12.04 -4.38 -17.05
N LEU A 117 -12.08 -3.49 -16.07
CA LEU A 117 -11.11 -3.36 -14.98
C LEU A 117 -11.85 -3.10 -13.69
N ALA A 118 -11.32 -3.64 -12.58
CA ALA A 118 -11.86 -3.43 -11.24
C ALA A 118 -10.71 -3.41 -10.23
N PHE A 119 -10.78 -2.50 -9.25
CA PHE A 119 -9.71 -2.26 -8.28
C PHE A 119 -10.16 -2.59 -6.86
N ALA A 120 -9.22 -2.55 -5.90
CA ALA A 120 -9.55 -2.85 -4.51
C ALA A 120 -10.54 -1.83 -3.97
N PHE A 121 -11.41 -2.28 -3.06
CA PHE A 121 -12.23 -1.36 -2.29
C PHE A 121 -11.34 -0.49 -1.42
N SER A 122 -11.70 0.78 -1.31
CA SER A 122 -11.08 1.73 -0.40
C SER A 122 -12.17 2.68 0.08
N GLU A 123 -12.37 2.68 1.39
CA GLU A 123 -13.38 3.44 2.10
C GLU A 123 -14.84 3.20 1.61
N GLY A 124 -15.14 1.94 1.30
CA GLY A 124 -16.47 1.48 0.88
C GLY A 124 -16.76 1.61 -0.61
N LEU A 125 -15.82 2.14 -1.41
CA LEU A 125 -15.96 2.31 -2.85
C LEU A 125 -14.83 1.61 -3.61
N ALA A 126 -15.16 0.96 -4.72
CA ALA A 126 -14.18 0.42 -5.65
C ALA A 126 -14.25 1.16 -6.99
N LEU A 127 -13.07 1.49 -7.51
CA LEU A 127 -12.91 2.00 -8.87
C LEU A 127 -13.19 0.86 -9.87
N VAL A 128 -13.96 1.14 -10.91
CA VAL A 128 -14.23 0.21 -12.00
C VAL A 128 -14.22 0.92 -13.35
N VAL A 129 -13.99 0.14 -14.41
CA VAL A 129 -14.12 0.64 -15.77
C VAL A 129 -15.29 -0.03 -16.48
N ILE A 130 -16.22 0.81 -16.93
CA ILE A 130 -17.40 0.45 -17.69
C ILE A 130 -17.26 1.12 -19.07
N GLY A 131 -17.20 0.31 -20.13
CA GLY A 131 -16.78 0.80 -21.45
C GLY A 131 -15.33 1.30 -21.41
N SER A 132 -15.13 2.59 -21.71
CA SER A 132 -13.82 3.25 -21.70
C SER A 132 -13.60 4.19 -20.51
N GLN A 133 -14.60 4.40 -19.65
CA GLN A 133 -14.56 5.41 -18.60
C GLN A 133 -14.58 4.81 -17.20
N TYR A 134 -13.92 5.51 -16.29
CA TYR A 134 -13.85 5.16 -14.87
C TYR A 134 -15.06 5.67 -14.11
N GLY A 135 -15.59 4.83 -13.22
CA GLY A 135 -16.64 5.14 -12.26
C GLY A 135 -16.42 4.35 -10.96
N TYR A 136 -17.35 4.45 -10.02
CA TYR A 136 -17.21 3.82 -8.71
C TYR A 136 -18.46 3.03 -8.30
N ILE A 137 -18.23 1.87 -7.71
CA ILE A 137 -19.27 1.00 -7.16
C ILE A 137 -19.12 0.86 -5.64
N ASP A 138 -20.22 0.57 -4.95
CA ASP A 138 -20.19 0.14 -3.55
C ASP A 138 -19.91 -1.37 -3.41
N THR A 139 -19.84 -1.85 -2.16
CA THR A 139 -19.52 -3.25 -1.82
C THR A 139 -20.60 -4.26 -2.23
N THR A 140 -21.76 -3.79 -2.72
CA THR A 140 -22.84 -4.60 -3.31
C THR A 140 -22.76 -4.65 -4.83
N GLY A 141 -21.90 -3.82 -5.45
CA GLY A 141 -21.76 -3.68 -6.89
C GLY A 141 -22.64 -2.61 -7.52
N LYS A 142 -23.38 -1.85 -6.71
CA LYS A 142 -24.19 -0.73 -7.21
C LYS A 142 -23.28 0.42 -7.60
N VAL A 143 -23.50 0.98 -8.79
CA VAL A 143 -22.81 2.18 -9.25
C VAL A 143 -23.23 3.37 -8.38
N VAL A 144 -22.26 3.96 -7.68
CA VAL A 144 -22.43 5.16 -6.84
C VAL A 144 -22.07 6.41 -7.62
N ILE A 145 -20.97 6.34 -8.39
CA ILE A 145 -20.53 7.42 -9.26
C ILE A 145 -20.48 6.85 -10.68
N PRO A 146 -21.34 7.33 -11.60
CA PRO A 146 -21.38 6.85 -12.97
C PRO A 146 -20.03 6.97 -13.67
N PRO A 147 -19.72 6.06 -14.61
CA PRO A 147 -18.50 6.15 -15.41
C PRO A 147 -18.51 7.45 -16.20
N GLN A 148 -17.53 8.32 -15.96
CA GLN A 148 -17.43 9.63 -16.59
C GLN A 148 -15.99 10.18 -16.66
N PHE A 149 -15.02 9.53 -16.01
CA PHE A 149 -13.64 10.02 -15.93
C PHE A 149 -12.73 9.28 -16.89
N ASN A 150 -11.77 9.99 -17.48
CA ASN A 150 -10.72 9.41 -18.34
C ASN A 150 -9.71 8.61 -17.53
N GLU A 151 -9.36 9.13 -16.35
CA GLU A 151 -8.48 8.49 -15.36
C GLU A 151 -9.01 8.84 -13.97
N ALA A 152 -8.81 7.94 -13.02
CA ALA A 152 -9.29 8.11 -11.66
C ALA A 152 -8.50 7.23 -10.70
N LEU A 153 -8.41 7.69 -9.45
CA LEU A 153 -7.74 6.99 -8.36
C LEU A 153 -8.76 6.48 -7.33
N ALA A 154 -8.36 5.50 -6.53
CA ALA A 154 -9.17 5.05 -5.37
C ALA A 154 -9.33 6.16 -4.32
N PHE A 155 -10.43 6.11 -3.57
CA PHE A 155 -10.69 7.04 -2.48
C PHE A 155 -9.69 6.85 -1.33
N LYS A 156 -9.09 7.96 -0.88
CA LYS A 156 -8.26 8.03 0.33
C LYS A 156 -8.55 9.36 1.04
N GLN A 157 -8.75 9.28 2.35
CA GLN A 157 -9.15 10.37 3.23
C GLN A 157 -10.39 11.12 2.67
N GLY A 158 -11.39 10.37 2.19
CA GLY A 158 -12.66 10.90 1.69
C GLY A 158 -12.64 11.51 0.28
N LEU A 159 -11.47 11.59 -0.38
CA LEU A 159 -11.31 12.20 -1.70
C LEU A 159 -10.67 11.22 -2.69
N ALA A 160 -10.99 11.40 -3.98
CA ALA A 160 -10.34 10.70 -5.08
C ALA A 160 -9.89 11.68 -6.15
N ALA A 161 -8.65 11.53 -6.62
CA ALA A 161 -8.16 12.27 -7.77
C ALA A 161 -8.82 11.72 -9.05
N VAL A 162 -9.31 12.61 -9.89
CA VAL A 162 -9.94 12.27 -11.17
C VAL A 162 -9.46 13.22 -12.25
N LYS A 163 -9.29 12.69 -13.46
CA LYS A 163 -8.91 13.46 -14.63
C LYS A 163 -10.14 13.89 -15.42
N ILE A 164 -10.28 15.20 -15.60
CA ILE A 164 -11.36 15.85 -16.37
C ILE A 164 -10.69 16.66 -17.47
N GLY A 165 -10.88 16.24 -18.72
CA GLY A 165 -10.06 16.73 -19.84
C GLY A 165 -8.59 16.35 -19.63
N GLU A 166 -7.70 17.33 -19.66
CA GLU A 166 -6.25 17.11 -19.50
C GLU A 166 -5.73 17.33 -18.08
N LYS A 167 -6.60 17.72 -17.13
CA LYS A 167 -6.18 18.10 -15.78
C LYS A 167 -6.85 17.23 -14.71
N TYR A 168 -6.13 17.06 -13.61
CA TYR A 168 -6.58 16.40 -12.41
C TYR A 168 -7.24 17.39 -11.44
N GLY A 169 -8.36 16.94 -10.86
CA GLY A 169 -9.04 17.54 -9.71
C GLY A 169 -9.44 16.46 -8.72
N PHE A 170 -10.21 16.80 -7.69
CA PHE A 170 -10.63 15.84 -6.67
C PHE A 170 -12.13 15.87 -6.42
N ILE A 171 -12.71 14.67 -6.33
CA ILE A 171 -14.12 14.45 -6.01
C ILE A 171 -14.27 13.88 -4.60
N ASN A 172 -15.41 14.15 -3.98
CA ASN A 172 -15.82 13.45 -2.76
C ASN A 172 -16.57 12.14 -3.10
N LYS A 173 -16.97 11.38 -2.08
CA LYS A 173 -17.67 10.09 -2.24
C LYS A 173 -19.05 10.16 -2.92
N THR A 174 -19.62 11.35 -3.08
CA THR A 174 -20.86 11.56 -3.85
C THR A 174 -20.60 11.80 -5.34
N GLY A 175 -19.34 11.91 -5.75
CA GLY A 175 -18.93 12.27 -7.11
C GLY A 175 -18.85 13.78 -7.36
N LYS A 176 -19.13 14.62 -6.36
CA LYS A 176 -19.03 16.08 -6.49
C LYS A 176 -17.56 16.50 -6.54
N LEU A 177 -17.20 17.28 -7.55
CA LEU A 177 -15.90 17.96 -7.65
C LEU A 177 -15.77 18.99 -6.52
N VAL A 178 -14.80 18.78 -5.63
CA VAL A 178 -14.53 19.66 -4.48
C VAL A 178 -13.22 20.43 -4.64
N ILE A 179 -12.27 19.90 -5.41
CA ILE A 179 -11.07 20.63 -5.84
C ILE A 179 -11.11 20.66 -7.38
N PRO A 180 -11.20 21.85 -8.00
CA PRO A 180 -11.29 21.98 -9.45
C PRO A 180 -10.14 21.29 -10.18
N ALA A 181 -10.41 20.79 -11.39
CA ALA A 181 -9.40 20.18 -12.23
C ALA A 181 -8.44 21.25 -12.78
N GLN A 182 -7.22 21.26 -12.25
CA GLN A 182 -6.20 22.26 -12.58
C GLN A 182 -4.76 21.71 -12.57
N PHE A 183 -4.55 20.53 -12.00
CA PHE A 183 -3.21 19.93 -11.86
C PHE A 183 -2.86 19.08 -13.08
N GLU A 184 -1.60 19.07 -13.51
CA GLU A 184 -1.16 18.18 -14.60
C GLU A 184 -1.18 16.71 -14.16
N TYR A 185 -0.88 16.49 -12.87
CA TYR A 185 -0.92 15.19 -12.23
C TYR A 185 -1.30 15.35 -10.76
N ALA A 186 -1.92 14.32 -10.19
CA ALA A 186 -2.26 14.27 -8.77
C ALA A 186 -2.20 12.83 -8.25
N MET A 187 -1.75 12.65 -7.02
CA MET A 187 -1.79 11.37 -6.31
C MET A 187 -2.85 11.38 -5.20
N HIS A 188 -3.02 10.23 -4.53
CA HIS A 188 -3.92 10.11 -3.39
C HIS A 188 -3.52 11.03 -2.23
N PHE A 189 -4.50 11.41 -1.41
CA PHE A 189 -4.22 11.99 -0.10
C PHE A 189 -3.63 10.94 0.84
N SER A 190 -2.57 11.31 1.53
CA SER A 190 -1.99 10.60 2.67
C SER A 190 -1.56 11.62 3.71
N ASN A 191 -1.84 11.36 4.99
CA ASN A 191 -1.55 12.30 6.08
C ASN A 191 -2.11 13.72 5.82
N GLY A 192 -3.26 13.86 5.15
CA GLY A 192 -3.92 15.15 4.89
C GLY A 192 -3.34 15.95 3.72
N LEU A 193 -2.30 15.44 3.05
CA LEU A 193 -1.67 16.09 1.89
C LEU A 193 -1.72 15.19 0.65
N ALA A 194 -1.86 15.80 -0.53
CA ALA A 194 -1.74 15.12 -1.81
C ALA A 194 -0.63 15.74 -2.65
N PRO A 195 0.30 14.93 -3.20
CA PRO A 195 1.22 15.37 -4.23
C PRO A 195 0.47 15.83 -5.49
N VAL A 196 0.84 17.00 -6.02
CA VAL A 196 0.31 17.54 -7.27
C VAL A 196 1.41 18.10 -8.15
N GLN A 197 1.16 18.13 -9.46
CA GLN A 197 2.02 18.78 -10.44
C GLN A 197 1.39 20.08 -10.96
N VAL A 198 2.19 21.14 -10.95
CA VAL A 198 1.87 22.44 -11.54
C VAL A 198 3.10 22.92 -12.30
N ASP A 199 2.93 23.26 -13.58
CA ASP A 199 3.97 23.78 -14.47
C ASP A 199 5.25 22.92 -14.47
N GLY A 200 5.10 21.60 -14.51
CA GLY A 200 6.21 20.66 -14.52
C GLY A 200 6.93 20.44 -13.18
N ALA A 201 6.53 21.15 -12.11
CA ALA A 201 7.09 21.00 -10.77
C ALA A 201 6.09 20.39 -9.79
N ARG A 202 6.60 19.68 -8.78
CA ARG A 202 5.80 19.01 -7.76
C ARG A 202 5.72 19.80 -6.48
N GLY A 203 4.52 19.88 -5.95
CA GLY A 203 4.19 20.43 -4.64
C GLY A 203 3.12 19.57 -3.97
N TYR A 204 2.56 20.09 -2.88
CA TYR A 204 1.54 19.40 -2.09
C TYR A 204 0.39 20.33 -1.77
N ILE A 205 -0.82 19.80 -1.86
CA ILE A 205 -2.05 20.48 -1.45
C ILE A 205 -2.65 19.81 -0.21
N ASP A 206 -3.39 20.59 0.57
CA ASP A 206 -4.31 20.06 1.58
C ASP A 206 -5.66 19.64 0.98
N GLN A 207 -6.54 19.10 1.82
CA GLN A 207 -7.88 18.63 1.42
C GLN A 207 -8.84 19.76 0.96
N SER A 208 -8.49 21.03 1.19
CA SER A 208 -9.22 22.17 0.63
C SER A 208 -8.73 22.55 -0.79
N GLY A 209 -7.61 21.97 -1.23
CA GLY A 209 -6.95 22.30 -2.49
C GLY A 209 -5.92 23.42 -2.38
N LYS A 210 -5.62 23.90 -1.18
CA LYS A 210 -4.60 24.94 -0.96
C LYS A 210 -3.22 24.33 -1.00
N LEU A 211 -2.29 24.98 -1.70
CA LEU A 211 -0.87 24.62 -1.69
C LEU A 211 -0.28 24.80 -0.28
N VAL A 212 0.22 23.70 0.28
CA VAL A 212 0.96 23.67 1.55
C VAL A 212 2.46 23.71 1.27
N ILE A 213 2.90 22.93 0.29
CA ILE A 213 4.28 22.92 -0.18
C ILE A 213 4.26 23.39 -1.63
N PRO A 214 4.80 24.59 -1.94
CA PRO A 214 4.80 25.11 -3.30
C PRO A 214 5.53 24.17 -4.28
N PRO A 215 5.11 24.15 -5.57
CA PRO A 215 5.77 23.38 -6.60
C PRO A 215 7.26 23.76 -6.72
N GLN A 216 8.15 22.84 -6.38
CA GLN A 216 9.60 23.10 -6.39
C GLN A 216 10.46 21.86 -6.66
N PHE A 217 9.87 20.66 -6.60
CA PHE A 217 10.61 19.42 -6.80
C PHE A 217 10.42 18.86 -8.20
N LYS A 218 11.48 18.27 -8.76
CA LYS A 218 11.46 17.51 -10.01
C LYS A 218 11.71 16.03 -9.68
N GLY A 219 11.37 15.14 -10.61
CA GLY A 219 11.67 13.71 -10.49
C GLY A 219 10.66 12.86 -11.27
N ASP A 220 10.67 11.55 -11.05
CA ASP A 220 9.69 10.61 -11.60
C ASP A 220 8.55 10.32 -10.60
N TRP A 221 7.33 10.13 -11.10
CA TRP A 221 6.13 9.80 -10.31
C TRP A 221 6.14 8.34 -9.85
N LEU A 222 6.86 7.49 -10.57
CA LEU A 222 6.79 6.04 -10.41
C LEU A 222 7.45 5.54 -9.12
N SER A 223 8.23 6.36 -8.41
CA SER A 223 8.93 5.91 -7.20
C SER A 223 8.01 5.73 -5.99
N GLY A 224 6.81 6.35 -5.98
CA GLY A 224 5.91 6.34 -4.82
C GLY A 224 6.44 7.09 -3.57
N MET A 225 7.70 7.54 -3.61
CA MET A 225 8.40 8.19 -2.50
C MET A 225 7.83 9.55 -2.12
N TRP A 226 7.00 10.12 -2.99
CA TRP A 226 6.33 11.39 -2.79
C TRP A 226 5.18 11.32 -1.76
N THR A 227 4.70 10.12 -1.44
CA THR A 227 3.63 9.93 -0.45
C THR A 227 4.20 10.06 0.96
N PHE A 228 3.50 10.79 1.84
CA PHE A 228 3.88 10.85 3.25
C PHE A 228 3.61 9.51 3.93
N HIS A 229 4.63 8.96 4.57
CA HIS A 229 4.55 7.82 5.48
C HIS A 229 5.17 8.22 6.81
N GLU A 230 4.41 8.05 7.89
CA GLU A 230 4.79 8.46 9.24
C GLU A 230 5.32 9.90 9.37
N GLY A 231 4.76 10.81 8.56
CA GLY A 231 5.09 12.24 8.57
C GLY A 231 6.25 12.66 7.66
N LEU A 232 6.89 11.73 6.94
CA LEU A 232 8.00 12.01 6.03
C LEU A 232 7.71 11.56 4.60
N ALA A 233 8.17 12.35 3.62
CA ALA A 233 8.14 12.01 2.20
C ALA A 233 9.53 12.15 1.61
N GLY A 234 9.86 11.25 0.68
CA GLY A 234 11.11 11.25 -0.05
C GLY A 234 11.14 12.33 -1.13
N ILE A 235 12.27 13.02 -1.25
CA ILE A 235 12.55 13.95 -2.34
C ILE A 235 13.89 13.63 -2.99
N GLU A 236 13.98 13.93 -4.28
CA GLU A 236 15.23 13.83 -5.03
C GLU A 236 15.81 15.23 -5.23
N LYS A 237 17.11 15.37 -4.99
CA LYS A 237 17.87 16.57 -5.29
C LYS A 237 19.27 16.16 -5.76
N ASP A 238 19.68 16.69 -6.91
CA ASP A 238 21.01 16.47 -7.50
C ASP A 238 21.39 14.97 -7.65
N GLY A 239 20.40 14.13 -7.99
CA GLY A 239 20.58 12.68 -8.15
C GLY A 239 20.73 11.90 -6.85
N LYS A 240 20.44 12.52 -5.70
CA LYS A 240 20.40 11.89 -4.37
C LYS A 240 19.04 12.05 -3.74
N TRP A 241 18.71 11.12 -2.85
CA TRP A 241 17.46 11.11 -2.12
C TRP A 241 17.63 11.57 -0.68
N GLY A 242 16.63 12.31 -0.20
CA GLY A 242 16.47 12.77 1.18
C GLY A 242 14.99 12.79 1.56
N TYR A 243 14.65 13.40 2.70
CA TYR A 243 13.27 13.44 3.21
C TYR A 243 12.87 14.83 3.68
N ILE A 244 11.61 15.18 3.41
CA ILE A 244 10.93 16.38 3.92
C ILE A 244 9.83 16.00 4.91
N ASP A 245 9.51 16.92 5.81
CA ASP A 245 8.30 16.85 6.62
C ASP A 245 7.07 17.41 5.87
N MET A 246 5.91 17.34 6.54
CA MET A 246 4.63 17.83 6.01
C MET A 246 4.56 19.35 5.79
N THR A 247 5.54 20.12 6.26
CA THR A 247 5.68 21.55 5.98
C THR A 247 6.56 21.82 4.75
N GLY A 248 7.20 20.78 4.21
CA GLY A 248 8.16 20.87 3.11
C GLY A 248 9.59 21.16 3.58
N LYS A 249 9.84 21.19 4.90
CA LYS A 249 11.19 21.38 5.43
C LYS A 249 11.98 20.09 5.25
N VAL A 250 13.19 20.22 4.73
CA VAL A 250 14.14 19.10 4.64
C VAL A 250 14.52 18.67 6.06
N VAL A 251 14.14 17.45 6.42
CA VAL A 251 14.51 16.80 7.69
C VAL A 251 15.79 16.01 7.52
N ILE A 252 15.91 15.30 6.40
CA ILE A 252 17.07 14.48 6.08
C ILE A 252 17.61 14.95 4.73
N PRO A 253 18.80 15.57 4.68
CA PRO A 253 19.38 16.07 3.43
C PRO A 253 19.52 14.96 2.39
N ALA A 254 19.42 15.35 1.12
CA ALA A 254 19.62 14.44 0.00
C ALA A 254 21.07 13.93 -0.04
N GLN A 255 21.26 12.65 0.29
CA GLN A 255 22.59 12.03 0.38
C GLN A 255 22.60 10.53 0.04
N PHE A 256 21.43 9.91 -0.11
CA PHE A 256 21.31 8.48 -0.38
C PHE A 256 21.16 8.20 -1.87
N ASP A 257 21.65 7.04 -2.31
CA ASP A 257 21.53 6.60 -3.72
C ASP A 257 20.08 6.25 -4.04
N GLU A 258 19.42 5.52 -3.14
CA GLU A 258 18.01 5.15 -3.18
C GLU A 258 17.43 5.16 -1.76
N ILE A 259 16.10 5.28 -1.65
CA ILE A 259 15.38 5.27 -0.38
C ILE A 259 14.07 4.49 -0.50
N ARG A 260 13.49 4.12 0.65
CA ARG A 260 12.11 3.67 0.79
C ARG A 260 11.34 4.50 1.83
N ALA A 261 10.03 4.36 1.84
CA ALA A 261 9.18 5.01 2.84
C ALA A 261 9.49 4.53 4.26
N PHE A 262 9.19 5.39 5.26
CA PHE A 262 9.29 5.04 6.67
C PHE A 262 8.15 4.09 7.07
N HIS A 263 8.49 3.01 7.76
CA HIS A 263 7.56 2.09 8.40
C HIS A 263 8.18 1.59 9.70
N GLU A 264 7.37 1.55 10.76
CA GLU A 264 7.79 1.15 12.10
C GLU A 264 8.99 1.98 12.59
N GLY A 265 9.01 3.28 12.24
CA GLY A 265 10.05 4.23 12.66
C GLY A 265 11.36 4.18 11.86
N LEU A 266 11.52 3.24 10.92
CA LEU A 266 12.74 3.06 10.13
C LEU A 266 12.45 3.17 8.62
N ALA A 267 13.45 3.61 7.86
CA ALA A 267 13.43 3.56 6.40
C ALA A 267 14.69 2.88 5.88
N SER A 268 14.55 2.05 4.84
CA SER A 268 15.71 1.47 4.17
C SER A 268 16.29 2.46 3.17
N VAL A 269 17.61 2.56 3.14
CA VAL A 269 18.37 3.48 2.28
C VAL A 269 19.56 2.78 1.67
N GLN A 270 19.93 3.18 0.46
CA GLN A 270 21.09 2.66 -0.23
C GLN A 270 22.26 3.66 -0.18
N ILE A 271 23.44 3.16 0.17
CA ILE A 271 24.70 3.90 0.21
C ILE A 271 25.76 3.03 -0.46
N ALA A 272 26.39 3.55 -1.50
CA ALA A 272 27.43 2.85 -2.27
C ALA A 272 26.98 1.45 -2.72
N GLY A 273 25.73 1.33 -3.19
CA GLY A 273 25.16 0.10 -3.71
C GLY A 273 24.67 -0.91 -2.67
N LYS A 274 24.88 -0.70 -1.37
CA LYS A 274 24.38 -1.57 -0.30
C LYS A 274 23.25 -0.90 0.48
N TRP A 275 22.30 -1.72 0.94
CA TRP A 275 21.14 -1.27 1.72
C TRP A 275 21.40 -1.38 3.21
N GLY A 276 20.97 -0.36 3.95
CA GLY A 276 20.90 -0.27 5.40
C GLY A 276 19.61 0.43 5.83
N TYR A 277 19.53 0.86 7.09
CA TYR A 277 18.35 1.53 7.63
C TYR A 277 18.70 2.76 8.46
N ILE A 278 17.85 3.78 8.36
CA ILE A 278 17.93 5.02 9.13
C ILE A 278 16.69 5.22 10.00
N ASP A 279 16.84 5.99 11.07
CA ASP A 279 15.71 6.55 11.82
C ASP A 279 15.21 7.86 11.18
N LYS A 280 14.14 8.43 11.74
CA LYS A 280 13.52 9.68 11.28
C LYS A 280 14.41 10.93 11.40
N THR A 281 15.54 10.83 12.10
CA THR A 281 16.56 11.90 12.17
C THR A 281 17.61 11.77 11.07
N GLY A 282 17.61 10.66 10.32
CA GLY A 282 18.60 10.32 9.32
C GLY A 282 19.82 9.59 9.86
N LYS A 283 19.81 9.22 11.15
CA LYS A 283 20.91 8.45 11.74
C LYS A 283 20.83 7.00 11.26
N ILE A 284 21.97 6.46 10.82
CA ILE A 284 22.10 5.04 10.48
C ILE A 284 21.90 4.19 11.73
N VAL A 285 20.85 3.37 11.72
CA VAL A 285 20.52 2.39 12.77
C VAL A 285 21.11 1.04 12.41
N ILE A 286 20.96 0.62 11.15
CA ILE A 286 21.54 -0.61 10.62
C ILE A 286 22.48 -0.25 9.47
N PRO A 287 23.80 -0.47 9.62
CA PRO A 287 24.78 -0.12 8.59
C PRO A 287 24.47 -0.77 7.23
N PRO A 288 24.74 -0.07 6.10
CA PRO A 288 24.57 -0.63 4.77
C PRO A 288 25.42 -1.89 4.58
N ARG A 289 24.75 -3.02 4.36
CA ARG A 289 25.43 -4.33 4.16
C ARG A 289 24.64 -5.32 3.30
N PHE A 290 23.37 -5.03 3.01
CA PHE A 290 22.49 -5.93 2.27
C PHE A 290 22.45 -5.60 0.78
N ASP A 291 22.19 -6.60 -0.05
CA ASP A 291 21.98 -6.43 -1.49
C ASP A 291 20.60 -5.82 -1.80
N ARG A 292 19.61 -6.13 -0.96
CA ARG A 292 18.26 -5.53 -0.95
C ARG A 292 17.73 -5.45 0.48
N ALA A 293 16.87 -4.48 0.73
CA ALA A 293 16.15 -4.31 1.99
C ALA A 293 14.74 -3.80 1.73
N GLU A 294 13.75 -4.55 2.21
CA GLU A 294 12.35 -4.12 2.24
C GLU A 294 12.05 -3.28 3.49
N HIS A 295 10.86 -2.67 3.57
CA HIS A 295 10.46 -1.93 4.76
C HIS A 295 10.13 -2.88 5.93
N PHE A 296 10.20 -2.36 7.16
CA PHE A 296 9.75 -3.09 8.35
C PHE A 296 8.23 -3.22 8.37
N SER A 297 7.75 -4.41 8.75
CA SER A 297 6.35 -4.72 8.96
C SER A 297 6.24 -5.92 9.91
N ASP A 298 5.37 -5.83 10.92
CA ASP A 298 5.30 -6.77 12.04
C ASP A 298 6.67 -6.95 12.74
N GLY A 299 7.43 -5.87 12.89
CA GLY A 299 8.74 -5.83 13.57
C GLY A 299 9.85 -6.59 12.85
N LEU A 300 9.65 -6.99 11.59
CA LEU A 300 10.64 -7.69 10.77
C LEU A 300 10.75 -7.07 9.38
N ALA A 301 11.96 -7.11 8.80
CA ALA A 301 12.18 -6.69 7.42
C ALA A 301 12.88 -7.79 6.62
N ALA A 302 12.39 -8.03 5.40
CA ALA A 302 13.04 -8.93 4.45
C ALA A 302 14.31 -8.27 3.90
N VAL A 303 15.44 -8.98 3.98
CA VAL A 303 16.73 -8.51 3.47
C VAL A 303 17.39 -9.58 2.63
N LYS A 304 18.10 -9.17 1.58
CA LYS A 304 18.82 -10.06 0.68
C LYS A 304 20.33 -9.99 0.94
N THR A 305 20.97 -11.15 1.10
CA THR A 305 22.43 -11.31 1.21
C THR A 305 22.84 -12.55 0.42
N GLU A 306 23.90 -12.47 -0.40
CA GLU A 306 24.44 -13.62 -1.15
C GLU A 306 23.36 -14.38 -1.94
N ASP A 307 22.54 -13.62 -2.65
CA ASP A 307 21.44 -14.12 -3.47
C ASP A 307 20.21 -14.72 -2.76
N GLN A 308 20.19 -14.75 -1.44
CA GLN A 308 19.06 -15.27 -0.67
C GLN A 308 18.44 -14.23 0.27
N TYR A 309 17.13 -14.34 0.45
CA TYR A 309 16.36 -13.55 1.39
C TYR A 309 16.27 -14.24 2.75
N GLY A 310 16.44 -13.44 3.80
CA GLY A 310 16.11 -13.75 5.19
C GLY A 310 15.38 -12.56 5.82
N TYR A 311 15.25 -12.58 7.15
CA TYR A 311 14.58 -11.51 7.89
C TYR A 311 15.41 -11.05 9.07
N ILE A 312 15.39 -9.74 9.31
CA ILE A 312 16.03 -9.09 10.44
C ILE A 312 15.01 -8.39 11.33
N ASP A 313 15.35 -8.19 12.60
CA ASP A 313 14.65 -7.27 13.49
C ASP A 313 15.15 -5.83 13.35
N GLU A 314 14.52 -4.89 14.06
CA GLU A 314 14.82 -3.45 14.04
C GLU A 314 16.25 -3.12 14.52
N THR A 315 16.93 -4.04 15.21
CA THR A 315 18.34 -3.90 15.61
C THR A 315 19.32 -4.35 14.53
N GLY A 316 18.80 -4.97 13.46
CA GLY A 316 19.57 -5.56 12.37
C GLY A 316 20.04 -6.98 12.66
N LYS A 317 19.56 -7.61 13.73
CA LYS A 317 19.86 -9.02 14.04
C LYS A 317 19.04 -9.92 13.13
N ILE A 318 19.69 -10.95 12.58
CA ILE A 318 19.04 -11.96 11.75
C ILE A 318 18.12 -12.79 12.65
N VAL A 319 16.82 -12.78 12.33
CA VAL A 319 15.78 -13.58 12.99
C VAL A 319 15.51 -14.85 12.19
N ILE A 320 15.44 -14.73 10.87
CA ILE A 320 15.31 -15.86 9.95
C ILE A 320 16.52 -15.81 9.00
N PRO A 321 17.42 -16.80 9.03
CA PRO A 321 18.59 -16.84 8.15
C PRO A 321 18.22 -16.72 6.67
N PRO A 322 19.08 -16.11 5.84
CA PRO A 322 18.91 -16.13 4.39
C PRO A 322 18.80 -17.57 3.88
N GLN A 323 17.67 -17.90 3.28
CA GLN A 323 17.37 -19.24 2.75
C GLN A 323 16.31 -19.24 1.65
N PHE A 324 15.66 -18.10 1.37
CA PHE A 324 14.59 -18.01 0.38
C PHE A 324 15.09 -17.36 -0.91
N GLY A 325 14.64 -17.84 -2.06
CA GLY A 325 14.93 -17.16 -3.34
C GLY A 325 14.21 -15.81 -3.45
N TYR A 326 13.08 -15.66 -2.77
CA TYR A 326 12.32 -14.41 -2.69
C TYR A 326 11.49 -14.36 -1.40
N ALA A 327 11.27 -13.17 -0.86
CA ALA A 327 10.51 -12.94 0.36
C ALA A 327 9.75 -11.61 0.28
N LEU A 328 8.47 -11.63 0.66
CA LEU A 328 7.66 -10.42 0.88
C LEU A 328 7.70 -10.00 2.35
N THR A 329 7.26 -8.77 2.64
CA THR A 329 7.10 -8.31 4.02
C THR A 329 6.03 -9.11 4.78
N PHE A 330 6.15 -9.15 6.10
CA PHE A 330 5.13 -9.77 6.94
C PHE A 330 3.84 -8.95 6.92
N THR A 331 2.71 -9.63 7.00
CA THR A 331 1.42 -8.99 7.28
C THR A 331 0.56 -9.88 8.16
N ASP A 332 0.12 -9.33 9.29
CA ASP A 332 -0.69 -10.03 10.29
C ASP A 332 -0.05 -11.38 10.69
N GLY A 333 1.28 -11.40 10.81
CA GLY A 333 2.07 -12.53 11.30
C GLY A 333 2.53 -13.55 10.27
N LEU A 334 2.13 -13.44 8.99
CA LEU A 334 2.61 -14.32 7.92
C LEU A 334 3.34 -13.55 6.81
N ALA A 335 4.33 -14.18 6.20
CA ALA A 335 4.99 -13.67 5.00
C ALA A 335 4.98 -14.72 3.89
N LEU A 336 4.76 -14.27 2.65
CA LEU A 336 4.92 -15.11 1.46
C LEU A 336 6.41 -15.18 1.09
N VAL A 337 6.91 -16.40 0.95
CA VAL A 337 8.29 -16.67 0.53
C VAL A 337 8.31 -17.66 -0.63
N TYR A 338 9.41 -17.66 -1.38
CA TYR A 338 9.71 -18.69 -2.36
C TYR A 338 10.90 -19.51 -1.87
N ALA A 339 10.62 -20.73 -1.41
CA ALA A 339 11.60 -21.73 -1.03
C ALA A 339 11.68 -22.79 -2.14
N ASP A 340 12.89 -23.03 -2.67
CA ASP A 340 13.12 -23.98 -3.77
C ASP A 340 12.18 -23.79 -4.97
N GLY A 341 11.90 -22.53 -5.32
CA GLY A 341 11.01 -22.15 -6.42
C GLY A 341 9.51 -22.35 -6.14
N LYS A 342 9.12 -22.80 -4.94
CA LYS A 342 7.73 -22.98 -4.53
C LYS A 342 7.30 -21.86 -3.59
N ALA A 343 6.11 -21.32 -3.82
CA ALA A 343 5.49 -20.38 -2.90
C ALA A 343 5.11 -21.06 -1.59
N ALA A 344 5.35 -20.37 -0.47
CA ALA A 344 5.02 -20.82 0.87
C ALA A 344 4.66 -19.63 1.77
N TYR A 345 3.95 -19.90 2.86
CA TYR A 345 3.78 -18.94 3.94
C TYR A 345 4.54 -19.40 5.17
N ILE A 346 5.28 -18.47 5.77
CA ILE A 346 5.98 -18.67 7.05
C ILE A 346 5.42 -17.75 8.12
N ASP A 347 5.51 -18.16 9.38
CA ASP A 347 5.31 -17.27 10.51
C ASP A 347 6.57 -16.45 10.84
N ARG A 348 6.46 -15.54 11.83
CA ARG A 348 7.55 -14.65 12.27
C ARG A 348 8.78 -15.37 12.85
N THR A 349 8.68 -16.68 13.11
CA THR A 349 9.83 -17.52 13.54
C THR A 349 10.51 -18.22 12.37
N GLY A 350 9.93 -18.12 11.17
CA GLY A 350 10.41 -18.81 9.97
C GLY A 350 9.79 -20.20 9.77
N LYS A 351 8.84 -20.62 10.61
CA LYS A 351 8.17 -21.91 10.48
C LYS A 351 7.14 -21.85 9.36
N TYR A 352 7.10 -22.87 8.50
CA TYR A 352 6.09 -22.99 7.46
C TYR A 352 4.68 -23.18 8.05
N VAL A 353 3.79 -22.30 7.62
CA VAL A 353 2.35 -22.33 7.90
C VAL A 353 1.59 -22.93 6.73
N TRP A 354 2.09 -22.79 5.51
CA TRP A 354 1.57 -23.43 4.30
C TRP A 354 2.68 -23.59 3.25
N GLY A 355 2.63 -24.68 2.47
CA GLY A 355 3.72 -25.07 1.57
C GLY A 355 4.91 -25.63 2.36
N PRO A 356 6.11 -25.55 1.76
CA PRO A 356 6.76 -26.71 1.16
C PRO A 356 6.83 -27.86 2.18
N ASP A 357 5.81 -28.73 2.05
CA ASP A 357 5.62 -30.05 2.67
C ASP A 357 4.94 -30.11 4.06
N LYS A 358 4.03 -29.17 4.35
CA LYS A 358 2.99 -29.32 5.40
C LYS A 358 1.87 -30.28 5.01
#